data_AF-A0A1G1IUJ7-F1
#
_entry.id   AF-A0A1G1IUJ7-F1
#
_cell.length_a   1.000
_cell.length_b   1.000
_cell.length_c   1.000
_cell.angle_alpha   90.00
_cell.angle_beta   90.00
_cell.angle_gamma   90.00
#
_symmetry.space_group_name_H-M   'P 1'
#
loop_
_entity.id
_entity.type
_entity.pdbx_description
1 polymer ?
#
loop_
_entity_poly.entity_id
_entity_poly.type
_entity_poly.pdbx_seq_one_letter_code
_entity_poly.pdbx_strand_id
1 'polypeptide(L)'
;MESSIKEPFLEDSNQEGNMARVLVTTTYSSDSIILAITRLSIERVYLLIDKKPDETQQATIDTINKTFGSVIEIKEKKVELYDFVSVAKVITDMLDDISRKDEVYINVTPGRKTQALGVLFGCYARPNFVKKIFYMPEDTKTMITLPILTFDITPSQKEVLDNIEKIDTAKALAEEVDTSRAMLYRNIKELVDHGFIEPKDGEGYRLTDAGKIARL
;
A
#
# COMPACT_ATOMS: atom_id res chain seq x y z
N MET A 1 -13.55 -29.20 -34.32
CA MET A 1 -13.65 -27.73 -34.37
C MET A 1 -13.22 -27.21 -33.02
N GLU A 2 -11.92 -26.99 -32.87
CA GLU A 2 -11.35 -26.34 -31.69
C GLU A 2 -11.48 -24.82 -31.90
N SER A 3 -12.36 -24.16 -31.14
CA SER A 3 -12.41 -22.71 -31.11
C SER A 3 -11.45 -22.22 -30.04
N SER A 4 -10.26 -21.81 -30.47
CA SER A 4 -9.33 -20.99 -29.71
C SER A 4 -10.03 -19.72 -29.23
N ILE A 5 -10.28 -19.64 -27.93
CA ILE A 5 -10.61 -18.38 -27.25
C ILE A 5 -9.29 -17.62 -27.11
N LYS A 6 -9.14 -16.55 -27.87
CA LYS A 6 -8.04 -15.58 -27.68
C LYS A 6 -8.42 -14.69 -26.49
N GLU A 7 -7.70 -14.80 -25.39
CA GLU A 7 -7.73 -13.83 -24.29
C GLU A 7 -7.16 -12.48 -24.77
N PRO A 8 -7.77 -11.34 -24.41
CA PRO A 8 -7.19 -10.04 -24.69
C PRO A 8 -6.30 -9.62 -23.51
N PHE A 9 -5.10 -10.21 -23.39
CA PHE A 9 -4.01 -9.53 -22.71
C PHE A 9 -3.35 -8.60 -23.72
N LEU A 10 -3.69 -7.32 -23.65
CA LEU A 10 -2.89 -6.27 -24.28
C LEU A 10 -1.57 -6.19 -23.51
N GLU A 11 -0.58 -6.95 -23.98
CA GLU A 11 0.82 -6.67 -23.67
C GLU A 11 1.18 -5.32 -24.28
N ASP A 12 1.32 -4.30 -23.43
CA ASP A 12 1.96 -3.03 -23.80
C ASP A 12 3.42 -3.33 -24.19
N SER A 13 3.62 -3.47 -25.50
CA SER A 13 4.81 -3.97 -26.16
C SER A 13 5.90 -2.90 -26.38
N ASN A 14 5.91 -1.83 -25.58
CA ASN A 14 6.80 -0.68 -25.83
C ASN A 14 7.47 -0.08 -24.59
N GLN A 15 7.95 -0.92 -23.66
CA GLN A 15 8.95 -0.50 -22.67
C GLN A 15 10.01 -1.59 -22.49
N GLU A 16 11.07 -1.57 -23.30
CA GLU A 16 12.28 -2.37 -23.11
C GLU A 16 13.07 -1.86 -21.88
N GLY A 17 12.50 -2.02 -20.69
CA GLY A 17 13.18 -1.82 -19.42
C GLY A 17 13.46 -3.18 -18.79
N ASN A 18 14.69 -3.39 -18.31
CA ASN A 18 15.04 -4.59 -17.53
C ASN A 18 14.18 -4.62 -16.25
N MET A 19 13.64 -5.78 -15.90
CA MET A 19 12.83 -5.96 -14.69
C MET A 19 13.71 -5.82 -13.45
N ALA A 20 13.46 -4.80 -12.62
CA ALA A 20 14.23 -4.59 -11.39
C ALA A 20 13.56 -5.25 -10.19
N ARG A 21 14.35 -5.76 -9.24
CA ARG A 21 13.85 -6.19 -7.93
C ARG A 21 13.92 -5.04 -6.92
N VAL A 22 12.76 -4.63 -6.45
CA VAL A 22 12.59 -3.46 -5.57
C VAL A 22 12.24 -3.91 -4.17
N LEU A 23 12.94 -3.41 -3.15
CA LEU A 23 12.59 -3.58 -1.74
C LEU A 23 11.99 -2.29 -1.19
N VAL A 24 10.82 -2.37 -0.58
CA VAL A 24 10.26 -1.31 0.26
C VAL A 24 10.36 -1.76 1.71
N THR A 25 11.00 -0.95 2.55
CA THR A 25 11.21 -1.31 3.96
C THR A 25 11.20 -0.07 4.85
N THR A 26 10.55 -0.19 6.01
CA THR A 26 10.78 0.72 7.14
C THR A 26 12.23 0.65 7.62
N THR A 27 12.69 1.64 8.38
CA THR A 27 14.08 1.72 8.87
C THR A 27 14.13 1.82 10.38
N TYR A 28 14.78 0.87 11.06
CA TYR A 28 15.07 0.88 12.51
C TYR A 28 16.06 -0.24 12.90
N SER A 29 16.18 -1.28 12.07
CA SER A 29 17.16 -2.35 12.22
C SER A 29 17.68 -2.75 10.83
N SER A 30 18.99 -2.86 10.68
CA SER A 30 19.65 -3.16 9.40
C SER A 30 19.61 -4.63 9.03
N ASP A 31 19.58 -5.55 10.01
CA ASP A 31 19.74 -6.99 9.79
C ASP A 31 18.70 -7.54 8.83
N SER A 32 17.42 -7.16 9.03
CA SER A 32 16.34 -7.64 8.17
C SER A 32 16.43 -7.13 6.74
N ILE A 33 16.94 -5.90 6.58
CA ILE A 33 17.11 -5.23 5.30
C ILE A 33 18.28 -5.86 4.54
N ILE A 34 19.42 -6.07 5.20
CA ILE A 34 20.61 -6.72 4.62
C ILE A 34 20.26 -8.14 4.12
N LEU A 35 19.57 -8.91 4.95
CA LEU A 35 19.14 -10.26 4.61
C LEU A 35 18.14 -10.27 3.44
N ALA A 36 17.22 -9.30 3.39
CA ALA A 36 16.30 -9.16 2.26
C ALA A 36 17.04 -8.81 0.96
N ILE A 37 17.94 -7.82 1.01
CA ILE A 37 18.74 -7.39 -0.15
C ILE A 37 19.52 -8.56 -0.74
N THR A 38 20.21 -9.31 0.11
CA THR A 38 21.04 -10.45 -0.31
C THR A 38 20.23 -11.63 -0.82
N ARG A 39 19.21 -12.08 -0.07
CA ARG A 39 18.43 -13.29 -0.42
C ARG A 39 17.52 -13.09 -1.64
N LEU A 40 17.06 -11.87 -1.88
CA LEU A 40 16.16 -11.56 -2.99
C LEU A 40 16.89 -10.93 -4.19
N SER A 41 18.19 -10.64 -4.06
CA SER A 41 18.99 -9.95 -5.09
C SER A 41 18.35 -8.61 -5.48
N ILE A 42 18.09 -7.78 -4.47
CA ILE A 42 17.45 -6.47 -4.66
C ILE A 42 18.40 -5.52 -5.38
N GLU A 43 17.87 -4.74 -6.33
CA GLU A 43 18.60 -3.75 -7.13
C GLU A 43 18.25 -2.31 -6.74
N ARG A 44 17.08 -2.11 -6.12
CA ARG A 44 16.61 -0.82 -5.61
C ARG A 44 15.95 -0.97 -4.25
N VAL A 45 16.27 -0.09 -3.31
CA VAL A 45 15.65 -0.06 -1.98
C VAL A 45 14.99 1.29 -1.74
N TYR A 46 13.73 1.28 -1.34
CA TYR A 46 13.03 2.42 -0.72
C TYR A 46 13.06 2.25 0.80
N LEU A 47 13.85 3.10 1.45
CA LEU A 47 13.95 3.23 2.89
C LEU A 47 12.87 4.22 3.38
N LEU A 48 11.87 3.69 4.08
CA LEU A 48 10.81 4.48 4.70
C LEU A 48 11.31 4.99 6.06
N ILE A 49 11.51 6.30 6.13
CA ILE A 49 12.15 6.99 7.24
C ILE A 49 11.18 8.00 7.84
N ASP A 50 11.27 8.26 9.14
CA ASP A 50 10.44 9.29 9.77
C ASP A 50 10.75 10.66 9.13
N LYS A 51 9.76 11.54 9.09
CA LYS A 51 9.95 12.97 8.82
C LYS A 51 11.03 13.56 9.74
N LYS A 52 11.11 13.09 10.99
CA LYS A 52 12.17 13.45 11.94
C LYS A 52 12.92 12.19 12.37
N PRO A 53 13.89 11.72 11.57
CA PRO A 53 14.60 10.49 11.88
C PRO A 53 15.42 10.65 13.16
N ASP A 54 15.36 9.64 14.03
CA ASP A 54 16.20 9.53 15.22
C ASP A 54 17.57 8.91 14.89
N GLU A 55 18.46 8.87 15.88
CA GLU A 55 19.81 8.30 15.73
C GLU A 55 19.78 6.83 15.31
N THR A 56 18.74 6.08 15.69
CA THR A 56 18.60 4.66 15.33
C THR A 56 18.27 4.51 13.84
N GLN A 57 17.37 5.34 13.32
CA GLN A 57 17.08 5.39 11.90
C GLN A 57 18.30 5.84 11.10
N GLN A 58 19.01 6.88 11.56
CA GLN A 58 20.21 7.37 10.87
C GLN A 58 21.32 6.30 10.84
N ALA A 59 21.60 5.64 11.96
CA ALA A 59 22.58 4.55 12.00
C ALA A 59 22.19 3.38 11.06
N THR A 60 20.90 3.08 10.95
CA THR A 60 20.40 2.09 9.99
C THR A 60 20.68 2.52 8.55
N ILE A 61 20.32 3.77 8.19
CA ILE A 61 20.53 4.34 6.84
C ILE A 61 22.03 4.32 6.48
N ASP A 62 22.89 4.79 7.39
CA ASP A 62 24.34 4.83 7.20
C ASP A 62 24.91 3.42 6.97
N THR A 63 24.42 2.44 7.73
CA THR A 63 24.83 1.03 7.59
C THR A 63 24.45 0.48 6.22
N ILE A 64 23.22 0.72 5.76
CA ILE A 64 22.75 0.24 4.45
C ILE A 64 23.52 0.94 3.31
N ASN A 65 23.70 2.26 3.38
CA ASN A 65 24.48 3.02 2.39
C ASN A 65 25.94 2.55 2.32
N LYS A 66 26.60 2.36 3.46
CA LYS A 66 27.99 1.86 3.51
C LYS A 66 28.11 0.45 2.91
N THR A 67 27.11 -0.40 3.13
CA THR A 67 27.17 -1.81 2.71
C THR A 67 26.82 -1.99 1.24
N PHE A 68 25.83 -1.25 0.72
CA PHE A 68 25.28 -1.49 -0.62
C PHE A 68 25.20 -0.27 -1.54
N GLY A 69 25.46 0.95 -1.05
CA GLY A 69 25.24 2.18 -1.83
C GLY A 69 26.12 2.32 -3.08
N SER A 70 27.17 1.51 -3.24
CA SER A 70 27.98 1.44 -4.46
C SER A 70 27.43 0.49 -5.52
N VAL A 71 26.48 -0.38 -5.17
CA VAL A 71 26.01 -1.49 -6.02
C VAL A 71 24.50 -1.52 -6.25
N ILE A 72 23.70 -0.86 -5.40
CA ILE A 72 22.24 -0.77 -5.56
C ILE A 72 21.76 0.68 -5.43
N GLU A 73 20.59 0.96 -5.99
CA GLU A 73 19.94 2.26 -5.86
C GLU A 73 19.22 2.37 -4.50
N ILE A 74 19.61 3.33 -3.67
CA ILE A 74 18.98 3.58 -2.36
C ILE A 74 18.19 4.89 -2.43
N LYS A 75 16.90 4.82 -2.12
CA LYS A 75 15.98 5.95 -2.08
C LYS A 75 15.39 6.09 -0.70
N GLU A 76 15.32 7.31 -0.21
CA GLU A 76 14.65 7.64 1.04
C GLU A 76 13.24 8.18 0.77
N LYS A 77 12.26 7.71 1.55
CA LYS A 77 10.89 8.23 1.52
C LYS A 77 10.43 8.56 2.93
N LYS A 78 10.06 9.83 3.13
CA LYS A 78 9.62 10.36 4.42
C LYS A 78 8.18 9.93 4.70
N VAL A 79 7.93 9.36 5.87
CA VAL A 79 6.63 8.90 6.35
C VAL A 79 6.37 9.39 7.77
N GLU A 80 5.09 9.49 8.17
CA GLU A 80 4.74 9.77 9.56
C GLU A 80 4.92 8.53 10.45
N LEU A 81 5.20 8.74 11.73
CA LEU A 81 5.39 7.63 12.68
C LEU A 81 4.07 7.04 13.17
N TYR A 82 3.07 7.89 13.44
CA TYR A 82 1.82 7.52 14.12
C TYR A 82 0.56 7.75 13.28
N ASP A 83 0.69 8.26 12.06
CA ASP A 83 -0.42 8.43 11.12
C ASP A 83 -0.31 7.38 10.00
N PHE A 84 -0.90 6.21 10.24
CA PHE A 84 -0.85 5.09 9.31
C PHE A 84 -1.64 5.34 8.02
N VAL A 85 -2.61 6.26 8.01
CA VAL A 85 -3.35 6.66 6.81
C VAL A 85 -2.43 7.44 5.88
N SER A 86 -1.67 8.40 6.43
CA SER A 86 -0.67 9.13 5.65
C SER A 86 0.43 8.22 5.12
N VAL A 87 0.87 7.23 5.92
CA VAL A 87 1.86 6.22 5.50
C VAL A 87 1.30 5.42 4.34
N ALA A 88 0.07 4.91 4.45
CA ALA A 88 -0.57 4.15 3.39
C ALA A 88 -0.62 4.95 2.08
N LYS A 89 -0.96 6.24 2.14
CA LYS A 89 -0.94 7.14 0.99
C LYS A 89 0.45 7.28 0.35
N VAL A 90 1.49 7.48 1.16
CA VAL A 90 2.87 7.54 0.63
C VAL A 90 3.23 6.24 -0.09
N ILE A 91 2.77 5.10 0.42
CA ILE A 91 3.00 3.80 -0.21
C ILE A 91 2.21 3.63 -1.49
N THR A 92 0.93 4.02 -1.54
CA THR A 92 0.15 3.95 -2.79
C THR A 92 0.76 4.83 -3.87
N ASP A 93 1.10 6.08 -3.54
CA ASP A 93 1.68 7.04 -4.48
C ASP A 93 3.03 6.51 -5.00
N MET A 94 3.87 5.97 -4.10
CA MET A 94 5.16 5.40 -4.47
C MET A 94 5.03 4.13 -5.31
N LEU A 95 4.06 3.25 -5.02
CA LEU A 95 3.83 2.04 -5.82
C LEU A 95 3.33 2.42 -7.22
N ASP A 96 2.47 3.43 -7.34
CA ASP A 96 1.98 3.94 -8.62
C ASP A 96 3.09 4.52 -9.50
N ASP A 97 4.17 5.04 -8.89
CA ASP A 97 5.37 5.52 -9.58
C ASP A 97 6.36 4.40 -10.00
N ILE A 98 6.22 3.19 -9.46
CA ILE A 98 7.10 2.05 -9.79
C ILE A 98 6.62 1.38 -11.08
N SER A 99 7.56 0.95 -11.93
CA SER A 99 7.24 0.23 -13.16
C SER A 99 6.44 -1.04 -12.85
N ARG A 100 5.37 -1.28 -13.61
CA ARG A 100 4.55 -2.50 -13.53
C ARG A 100 5.33 -3.79 -13.79
N LYS A 101 6.51 -3.68 -14.41
CA LYS A 101 7.39 -4.82 -14.69
C LYS A 101 8.28 -5.18 -13.50
N ASP A 102 8.49 -4.25 -12.56
CA ASP A 102 9.39 -4.46 -11.43
C ASP A 102 8.75 -5.43 -10.41
N GLU A 103 9.58 -6.27 -9.76
CA GLU A 103 9.12 -7.13 -8.68
C GLU A 103 9.28 -6.41 -7.34
N VAL A 104 8.16 -5.97 -6.75
CA VAL A 104 8.18 -5.23 -5.48
C VAL A 104 8.01 -6.16 -4.28
N TYR A 105 9.00 -6.15 -3.40
CA TYR A 105 9.04 -6.88 -2.15
C TYR A 105 8.88 -5.91 -0.97
N ILE A 106 8.03 -6.25 -0.02
CA ILE A 106 7.69 -5.40 1.12
C ILE A 106 8.19 -6.05 2.41
N ASN A 107 9.10 -5.38 3.09
CA ASN A 107 9.60 -5.79 4.41
C ASN A 107 8.93 -4.95 5.49
N VAL A 108 8.06 -5.57 6.29
CA VAL A 108 7.39 -4.93 7.43
C VAL A 108 8.04 -5.28 8.77
N THR A 109 9.25 -5.85 8.75
CA THR A 109 10.00 -6.25 9.95
C THR A 109 10.44 -5.06 10.79
N PRO A 110 11.19 -4.09 10.25
CA PRO A 110 11.72 -3.02 11.08
C PRO A 110 10.65 -1.99 11.43
N GLY A 111 10.86 -1.29 12.53
CA GLY A 111 10.15 -0.06 12.86
C GLY A 111 8.87 -0.20 13.66
N ARG A 112 8.17 0.93 13.80
CA ARG A 112 6.99 1.00 14.67
C ARG A 112 5.82 0.27 14.03
N LYS A 113 5.02 -0.40 14.87
CA LYS A 113 3.83 -1.15 14.43
C LYS A 113 2.88 -0.30 13.58
N THR A 114 2.71 0.98 13.92
CA THR A 114 1.88 1.94 13.17
C THR A 114 2.37 2.15 11.73
N GLN A 115 3.69 2.27 11.52
CA GLN A 115 4.26 2.37 10.17
C GLN A 115 4.11 1.06 9.41
N ALA A 116 4.43 -0.08 10.05
CA ALA A 116 4.28 -1.39 9.44
C ALA A 116 2.83 -1.65 8.98
N LEU A 117 1.84 -1.27 9.80
CA LEU A 117 0.42 -1.35 9.45
C LEU A 117 0.06 -0.41 8.29
N GLY A 118 0.53 0.84 8.32
CA GLY A 118 0.31 1.78 7.22
C GLY A 118 0.89 1.27 5.90
N VAL A 119 2.09 0.68 5.94
CA VAL A 119 2.71 0.03 4.77
C VAL A 119 1.87 -1.12 4.28
N LEU A 120 1.44 -2.00 5.19
CA LEU A 120 0.61 -3.15 4.86
C LEU A 120 -0.70 -2.72 4.18
N PHE A 121 -1.40 -1.74 4.74
CA PHE A 121 -2.66 -1.25 4.18
C PHE A 121 -2.47 -0.50 2.86
N GLY A 122 -1.38 0.26 2.68
CA GLY A 122 -1.03 0.85 1.40
C GLY A 122 -0.78 -0.20 0.32
N CYS A 123 -0.14 -1.32 0.67
CA CYS A 123 0.04 -2.45 -0.23
C CYS A 123 -1.30 -3.09 -0.64
N TYR A 124 -2.26 -3.18 0.28
CA TYR A 124 -3.59 -3.73 0.00
C TYR A 124 -4.47 -2.82 -0.86
N ALA A 125 -4.15 -1.53 -0.95
CA ALA A 125 -4.75 -0.61 -1.92
C ALA A 125 -4.13 -0.77 -3.33
N ARG A 126 -2.97 -1.40 -3.45
CA ARG A 126 -2.21 -1.60 -4.69
C ARG A 126 -1.67 -3.04 -4.83
N PRO A 127 -2.51 -4.07 -4.63
CA PRO A 127 -2.03 -5.46 -4.51
C PRO A 127 -1.30 -5.94 -5.78
N ASN A 128 -1.73 -5.46 -6.96
CA ASN A 128 -1.14 -5.84 -8.25
C ASN A 128 0.30 -5.35 -8.47
N PHE A 129 0.82 -4.43 -7.64
CA PHE A 129 2.22 -4.02 -7.69
C PHE A 129 3.12 -4.88 -6.80
N VAL A 130 2.53 -5.61 -5.85
CA VAL A 130 3.28 -6.25 -4.77
C VAL A 130 3.51 -7.73 -5.09
N LYS A 131 4.77 -8.13 -5.18
CA LYS A 131 5.16 -9.53 -5.38
C LYS A 131 5.07 -10.35 -4.10
N LYS A 132 5.52 -9.77 -2.97
CA LYS A 132 5.58 -10.46 -1.67
C LYS A 132 5.64 -9.46 -0.53
N ILE A 133 4.90 -9.73 0.54
CA ILE A 133 5.01 -9.05 1.83
C ILE A 133 5.58 -10.03 2.84
N PHE A 134 6.55 -9.60 3.64
CA PHE A 134 7.16 -10.48 4.64
C PHE A 134 7.57 -9.77 5.93
N TYR A 135 7.63 -10.59 6.97
CA TYR A 135 8.15 -10.28 8.28
C TYR A 135 9.25 -11.28 8.63
N MET A 136 10.31 -10.85 9.29
CA MET A 136 11.46 -11.67 9.63
C MET A 136 11.84 -11.48 11.09
N PRO A 137 11.37 -12.36 12.00
CA PRO A 137 11.70 -12.29 13.42
C PRO A 137 13.23 -12.24 13.64
N GLU A 138 13.68 -11.43 14.58
CA GLU A 138 15.13 -11.25 14.88
C GLU A 138 15.79 -12.54 15.39
N ASP A 139 15.03 -13.35 16.13
CA ASP A 139 15.47 -14.61 16.74
C ASP A 139 15.66 -15.73 15.72
N THR A 140 14.73 -15.89 14.78
CA THR A 140 14.76 -16.99 13.81
C THR A 140 15.39 -16.62 12.47
N LYS A 141 15.44 -15.32 12.13
CA LYS A 141 15.91 -14.80 10.83
C LYS A 141 15.27 -15.50 9.61
N THR A 142 14.07 -16.04 9.82
CA THR A 142 13.30 -16.78 8.83
C THR A 142 12.26 -15.85 8.22
N MET A 143 12.16 -15.86 6.90
CA MET A 143 11.21 -15.01 6.18
C MET A 143 9.80 -15.61 6.28
N ILE A 144 8.94 -14.98 7.06
CA ILE A 144 7.52 -15.31 7.16
C ILE A 144 6.79 -14.48 6.12
N THR A 145 6.14 -15.16 5.17
CA THR A 145 5.36 -14.48 4.12
C THR A 145 3.97 -14.15 4.64
N LEU A 146 3.56 -12.90 4.48
CA LEU A 146 2.22 -12.40 4.83
C LEU A 146 1.32 -12.45 3.59
N PRO A 147 -0.02 -12.57 3.76
CA PRO A 147 -0.94 -12.55 2.64
C PRO A 147 -0.99 -11.16 1.98
N ILE A 148 -1.12 -11.17 0.65
CA ILE A 148 -1.47 -9.98 -0.14
C ILE A 148 -2.99 -9.97 -0.23
N LEU A 149 -3.61 -8.98 0.42
CA LEU A 149 -5.06 -8.81 0.47
C LEU A 149 -5.48 -7.62 -0.39
N THR A 150 -6.77 -7.49 -0.58
CA THR A 150 -7.46 -6.44 -1.32
C THR A 150 -8.61 -5.94 -0.45
N PHE A 151 -8.98 -4.66 -0.59
CA PHE A 151 -10.16 -4.11 0.08
C PHE A 151 -11.48 -4.48 -0.60
N ASP A 152 -11.41 -5.06 -1.81
CA ASP A 152 -12.55 -5.55 -2.59
C ASP A 152 -13.69 -4.54 -2.74
N ILE A 153 -13.32 -3.29 -3.02
CA ILE A 153 -14.25 -2.18 -3.24
C ILE A 153 -14.64 -2.13 -4.73
N THR A 154 -15.94 -2.19 -4.99
CA THR A 154 -16.48 -2.02 -6.34
C THR A 154 -16.39 -0.56 -6.80
N PRO A 155 -16.39 -0.28 -8.13
CA PRO A 155 -16.40 1.09 -8.64
C PRO A 155 -17.51 1.97 -8.02
N SER A 156 -18.71 1.41 -7.87
CA SER A 156 -19.86 2.12 -7.26
C SER A 156 -19.69 2.42 -5.77
N GLN A 157 -18.96 1.57 -5.03
CA GLN A 157 -18.64 1.83 -3.62
C GLN A 157 -17.51 2.87 -3.51
N LYS A 158 -16.53 2.84 -4.42
CA LYS A 158 -15.47 3.86 -4.49
C LYS A 158 -16.06 5.26 -4.74
N GLU A 159 -17.01 5.36 -5.67
CA GLU A 159 -17.72 6.60 -5.96
C GLU A 159 -18.45 7.17 -4.72
N VAL A 160 -19.01 6.30 -3.88
CA VAL A 160 -19.59 6.69 -2.58
C VAL A 160 -18.50 7.23 -1.66
N LEU A 161 -17.38 6.52 -1.48
CA LEU A 161 -16.27 6.95 -0.62
C LEU A 161 -15.63 8.29 -1.05
N ASP A 162 -15.60 8.58 -2.35
CA ASP A 162 -15.05 9.81 -2.91
C ASP A 162 -15.95 11.04 -2.67
N ASN A 163 -17.24 10.83 -2.41
CA ASN A 163 -18.23 11.90 -2.26
C ASN A 163 -18.82 12.04 -0.85
N ILE A 164 -18.68 11.01 0.00
CA ILE A 164 -19.32 10.97 1.32
C ILE A 164 -18.88 12.09 2.28
N GLU A 165 -17.66 12.61 2.14
CA GLU A 165 -17.18 13.72 2.98
C GLU A 165 -17.68 15.08 2.50
N LYS A 166 -18.16 15.18 1.26
CA LYS A 166 -18.64 16.44 0.67
C LYS A 166 -20.13 16.67 0.90
N ILE A 167 -20.84 15.64 1.35
CA ILE A 167 -22.30 15.59 1.33
C ILE A 167 -22.85 15.19 2.70
N ASP A 168 -23.66 16.08 3.28
CA ASP A 168 -24.18 15.92 4.63
C ASP A 168 -25.37 14.94 4.76
N THR A 169 -26.04 14.57 3.65
CA THR A 169 -27.20 13.67 3.71
C THR A 169 -27.16 12.55 2.66
N ALA A 170 -27.69 11.37 3.02
CA ALA A 170 -27.82 10.25 2.08
C ALA A 170 -28.68 10.59 0.85
N LYS A 171 -29.63 11.52 1.00
CA LYS A 171 -30.48 11.99 -0.10
C LYS A 171 -29.68 12.83 -1.11
N ALA A 172 -28.89 13.78 -0.63
CA ALA A 172 -28.02 14.57 -1.48
C ALA A 172 -26.92 13.69 -2.12
N LEU A 173 -26.47 12.64 -1.42
CA LEU A 173 -25.51 11.70 -1.99
C LEU A 173 -26.13 10.95 -3.17
N ALA A 174 -27.40 10.53 -3.05
CA ALA A 174 -28.14 9.89 -4.13
C ALA A 174 -28.37 10.76 -5.38
N GLU A 175 -28.22 12.08 -5.26
CA GLU A 175 -28.32 13.01 -6.39
C GLU A 175 -26.96 13.23 -7.07
N GLU A 176 -25.85 12.96 -6.38
CA GLU A 176 -24.48 13.16 -6.87
C GLU A 176 -23.87 11.89 -7.48
N VAL A 177 -24.10 10.71 -6.88
CA VAL A 177 -23.62 9.44 -7.43
C VAL A 177 -24.55 8.92 -8.54
N ASP A 178 -23.98 8.46 -9.65
CA ASP A 178 -24.72 7.93 -10.81
C ASP A 178 -25.23 6.50 -10.55
N THR A 179 -26.08 6.35 -9.52
CA THR A 179 -26.56 5.06 -9.04
C THR A 179 -28.02 5.11 -8.62
N SER A 180 -28.72 3.97 -8.76
CA SER A 180 -30.08 3.87 -8.23
C SER A 180 -30.08 4.01 -6.71
N ARG A 181 -31.14 4.58 -6.13
CA ARG A 181 -31.31 4.68 -4.66
C ARG A 181 -31.12 3.34 -3.96
N ALA A 182 -31.68 2.26 -4.54
CA ALA A 182 -31.57 0.91 -3.97
C ALA A 182 -30.10 0.44 -3.91
N MET A 183 -29.32 0.70 -4.96
CA MET A 183 -27.90 0.37 -5.01
C MET A 183 -27.07 1.25 -4.07
N LEU A 184 -27.39 2.54 -3.93
CA LEU A 184 -26.75 3.40 -2.94
C LEU A 184 -26.96 2.90 -1.51
N TYR A 185 -28.20 2.59 -1.11
CA TYR A 185 -28.48 2.08 0.23
C TYR A 185 -27.77 0.75 0.51
N ARG A 186 -27.68 -0.13 -0.50
CA ARG A 186 -26.90 -1.37 -0.40
C ARG A 186 -25.42 -1.07 -0.19
N ASN A 187 -24.82 -0.22 -1.03
CA ASN A 187 -23.42 0.16 -0.93
C ASN A 187 -23.10 0.80 0.44
N ILE A 188 -23.94 1.71 0.91
CA ILE A 188 -23.79 2.33 2.24
C ILE A 188 -23.80 1.25 3.33
N LYS A 189 -24.75 0.32 3.28
CA LYS A 189 -24.83 -0.77 4.26
C LYS A 189 -23.56 -1.62 4.25
N GLU A 190 -23.10 -2.06 3.08
CA GLU A 190 -21.88 -2.87 2.95
C GLU A 190 -20.63 -2.10 3.43
N LEU A 191 -20.52 -0.81 3.10
CA LEU A 191 -19.42 0.03 3.55
C LEU A 191 -19.43 0.24 5.08
N VAL A 192 -20.60 0.32 5.72
CA VAL A 192 -20.73 0.35 7.18
C VAL A 192 -20.36 -1.01 7.79
N ASP A 193 -20.88 -2.10 7.22
CA ASP A 193 -20.64 -3.46 7.71
C ASP A 193 -19.14 -3.82 7.64
N HIS A 194 -18.42 -3.31 6.64
CA HIS A 194 -16.95 -3.44 6.52
C HIS A 194 -16.15 -2.40 7.33
N GLY A 195 -16.82 -1.44 7.98
CA GLY A 195 -16.20 -0.42 8.81
C GLY A 195 -15.44 0.65 8.03
N PHE A 196 -15.73 0.85 6.75
CA PHE A 196 -15.13 1.92 5.93
C PHE A 196 -15.80 3.28 6.19
N ILE A 197 -17.07 3.27 6.53
CA ILE A 197 -17.82 4.48 6.89
C ILE A 197 -18.58 4.25 8.19
N GLU A 198 -18.87 5.32 8.90
CA GLU A 198 -19.69 5.27 10.10
C GLU A 198 -20.68 6.45 10.15
N PRO A 199 -21.82 6.30 10.85
CA PRO A 199 -22.76 7.38 11.04
C PRO A 199 -22.09 8.59 11.73
N LYS A 200 -22.45 9.79 11.30
CA LYS A 200 -22.11 11.04 11.99
C LYS A 200 -23.16 11.34 13.06
N ASP A 201 -22.81 12.07 14.12
CA ASP A 201 -23.78 12.61 15.08
C ASP A 201 -24.76 13.54 14.34
N GLY A 202 -25.96 13.04 14.01
CA GLY A 202 -26.96 13.73 13.18
C GLY A 202 -27.39 12.89 11.96
N GLU A 203 -27.51 13.53 10.80
CA GLU A 203 -27.74 12.86 9.51
C GLU A 203 -26.42 12.71 8.73
N GLY A 204 -26.28 11.61 7.99
CA GLY A 204 -25.14 11.35 7.11
C GLY A 204 -24.08 10.41 7.69
N TYR A 205 -22.93 10.36 7.01
CA TYR A 205 -21.86 9.40 7.24
C TYR A 205 -20.50 10.10 7.16
N ARG A 206 -19.48 9.52 7.78
CA ARG A 206 -18.09 9.96 7.66
C ARG A 206 -17.18 8.77 7.37
N LEU A 207 -16.04 9.04 6.72
CA LEU A 207 -15.01 8.02 6.51
C LEU A 207 -14.32 7.66 7.83
N THR A 208 -14.14 6.36 8.04
CA THR A 208 -13.17 5.86 9.01
C THR A 208 -11.77 5.92 8.41
N ASP A 209 -10.73 5.65 9.21
CA ASP A 209 -9.37 5.55 8.68
C ASP A 209 -9.22 4.40 7.68
N ALA A 210 -9.95 3.29 7.87
CA ALA A 210 -10.01 2.20 6.90
C ALA A 210 -10.64 2.68 5.58
N GLY A 211 -11.74 3.44 5.63
CA GLY A 211 -12.38 4.00 4.43
C GLY A 211 -11.48 4.99 3.68
N LYS A 212 -10.73 5.82 4.41
CA LYS A 212 -9.75 6.73 3.80
C LYS A 212 -8.67 5.98 3.02
N ILE A 213 -8.20 4.84 3.54
CA ILE A 213 -7.17 4.03 2.87
C ILE A 213 -7.76 3.24 1.71
N ALA A 214 -8.92 2.63 1.90
CA ALA A 214 -9.54 1.78 0.90
C ALA A 214 -9.99 2.57 -0.35
N ARG A 215 -10.20 3.88 -0.20
CA ARG A 215 -10.41 4.87 -1.27
C ARG A 215 -9.19 5.08 -2.18
N LEU A 216 -7.97 4.91 -1.66
CA LEU A 216 -6.72 5.31 -2.34
C LEU A 216 -6.54 4.63 -3.70
#